data_AF-A0AAD1N1V8-F1
#
_entry.id   AF-A0AAD1N1V8-F1
#
_cell.length_a   1.000
_cell.length_b   1.000
_cell.length_c   1.000
_cell.angle_alpha   90.00
_cell.angle_beta   90.00
_cell.angle_gamma   90.00
#
_symmetry.space_group_name_H-M   'P 1'
#
loop_
_entity.id
_entity.type
_entity.pdbx_description
1 polymer ?
#
loop_
_entity_poly.entity_id
_entity_poly.type
_entity_poly.pdbx_seq_one_letter_code
_entity_poly.pdbx_strand_id
1 'polypeptide(L)'
;MRSFVTQFGLRLTTGHLMWAAVLIPACIAIFVPLDLLWVGVTVSVLIALIAVVTVRGRRLTGWVAALFSWRRRHLSTPPAPSEPAVGSTVMPGDHVAVRWQGDHLMSAIELVPRPFTPTVVVNGQSFTDDVLDTAMVENLIAAHCPELEADVVAAGYRVGKTAPASLVALYEQVVGPYPAPANRRTWIVLRADPELTRKPAQRRDSGVAGLARYLVASTTRLADQLAGNGIDARPSRSFDDFDRATEVSFERETWSAIKGRSTFTAAYSAPGGPDVWWSARADHTITRMRIRPGIAPTTTVLLTTLANPATPRGFSCLFGGQRAALQGISPVSDKHYELPIGSAGILIGETADRYPVYMPFDDVDVSINLGDARLFTQFVVRSAAAGAVVTLGPQFREFAGFVNGRIGQEAKLSWPNATTYLSPHPGVGRVILRHNFIDTPRHRQLPIRLINPREESRYQMALEQ
;
A
#
# COMPACT_ATOMS: atom_id res chain seq x y z
N MET A 1 -16.01 -10.72 -24.70
CA MET A 1 -16.16 -12.05 -24.05
C MET A 1 -15.07 -12.36 -23.02
N ARG A 2 -13.77 -12.13 -23.27
CA ARG A 2 -12.69 -12.44 -22.30
C ARG A 2 -12.83 -11.77 -20.91
N SER A 3 -13.37 -10.54 -20.80
CA SER A 3 -13.52 -9.88 -19.48
C SER A 3 -14.72 -10.36 -18.65
N PHE A 4 -15.64 -11.13 -19.24
CA PHE A 4 -16.81 -11.65 -18.53
C PHE A 4 -16.47 -12.97 -17.83
N VAL A 5 -15.71 -13.83 -18.50
CA VAL A 5 -15.24 -15.11 -17.94
C VAL A 5 -14.29 -14.90 -16.76
N THR A 6 -13.44 -13.86 -16.79
CA THR A 6 -12.54 -13.52 -15.67
C THR A 6 -13.26 -13.06 -14.40
N GLN A 7 -14.56 -12.77 -14.45
CA GLN A 7 -15.35 -12.42 -13.26
C GLN A 7 -15.90 -13.64 -12.52
N PHE A 8 -15.90 -14.82 -13.14
CA PHE A 8 -16.38 -16.05 -12.54
C PHE A 8 -15.21 -16.91 -12.10
N GLY A 9 -15.27 -17.43 -10.88
CA GLY A 9 -14.29 -18.37 -10.34
C GLY A 9 -14.98 -19.49 -9.58
N LEU A 10 -14.29 -20.62 -9.40
CA LEU A 10 -14.79 -21.71 -8.58
C LEU A 10 -14.07 -21.67 -7.23
N ARG A 11 -14.82 -21.70 -6.14
CA ARG A 11 -14.25 -21.79 -4.80
C ARG A 11 -14.88 -22.96 -4.07
N LEU A 12 -14.07 -23.95 -3.75
CA LEU A 12 -14.47 -25.11 -2.97
C LEU A 12 -14.19 -24.81 -1.50
N THR A 13 -15.23 -24.79 -0.66
CA THR A 13 -15.01 -24.78 0.81
C THR A 13 -15.84 -25.87 1.43
N THR A 14 -15.28 -26.48 2.46
CA THR A 14 -15.81 -27.67 3.15
C THR A 14 -17.25 -27.46 3.59
N GLY A 15 -17.58 -26.32 4.22
CA GLY A 15 -18.93 -26.07 4.72
C GLY A 15 -20.02 -25.95 3.63
N HIS A 16 -19.74 -25.31 2.50
CA HIS A 16 -20.74 -25.18 1.43
C HIS A 16 -20.88 -26.48 0.63
N LEU A 17 -19.78 -27.24 0.50
CA LEU A 17 -19.82 -28.58 -0.07
C LEU A 17 -20.60 -29.55 0.81
N MET A 18 -20.47 -29.45 2.14
CA MET A 18 -21.31 -30.24 3.06
C MET A 18 -22.79 -29.93 2.89
N TRP A 19 -23.17 -28.64 2.85
CA TRP A 19 -24.56 -28.26 2.59
C TRP A 19 -25.06 -28.75 1.22
N ALA A 20 -24.26 -28.60 0.17
CA ALA A 20 -24.60 -29.10 -1.16
C ALA A 20 -24.75 -30.63 -1.17
N ALA A 21 -23.86 -31.36 -0.49
CA ALA A 21 -23.90 -32.82 -0.38
C ALA A 21 -25.14 -33.33 0.37
N VAL A 22 -25.73 -32.52 1.25
CA VAL A 22 -26.99 -32.86 1.94
C VAL A 22 -28.21 -32.42 1.12
N LEU A 23 -28.20 -31.21 0.57
CA LEU A 23 -29.36 -30.62 -0.10
C LEU A 23 -29.63 -31.25 -1.48
N ILE A 24 -28.59 -31.63 -2.22
CA ILE A 24 -28.76 -32.22 -3.56
C ILE A 24 -29.50 -33.57 -3.49
N PRO A 25 -29.08 -34.55 -2.67
CA PRO A 25 -29.83 -35.80 -2.51
C PRO A 25 -31.25 -35.58 -1.96
N ALA A 26 -31.42 -34.66 -1.00
CA ALA A 26 -32.72 -34.36 -0.42
C ALA A 26 -33.68 -33.76 -1.46
N CYS A 27 -33.23 -32.83 -2.31
CA CYS A 27 -34.03 -32.29 -3.40
C CYS A 27 -34.44 -33.40 -4.38
N ILE A 28 -33.52 -34.26 -4.80
CA ILE A 28 -33.85 -35.37 -5.71
C ILE A 28 -34.88 -36.31 -5.07
N ALA A 29 -34.68 -36.70 -3.80
CA ALA A 29 -35.60 -37.60 -3.09
C ALA A 29 -37.03 -37.04 -2.95
N ILE A 30 -37.19 -35.72 -2.80
CA ILE A 30 -38.51 -35.06 -2.71
C ILE A 30 -39.23 -35.03 -4.07
N PHE A 31 -38.50 -34.84 -5.17
CA PHE A 31 -39.10 -34.70 -6.50
C PHE A 31 -39.29 -36.02 -7.26
N VAL A 32 -38.65 -37.10 -6.81
CA VAL A 32 -38.87 -38.48 -7.32
C VAL A 32 -40.34 -38.92 -7.18
N PRO A 33 -41.00 -38.87 -6.01
CA PRO A 33 -42.39 -39.32 -5.85
C PRO A 33 -43.43 -38.41 -6.52
N LEU A 34 -43.03 -37.24 -7.02
CA LEU A 34 -43.90 -36.24 -7.65
C LEU A 34 -43.85 -36.30 -9.19
N ASP A 35 -43.11 -37.24 -9.79
CA ASP A 35 -42.82 -37.34 -11.23
C ASP A 35 -42.23 -36.05 -11.86
N LEU A 36 -41.62 -35.21 -11.02
CA LEU A 36 -41.02 -33.92 -11.40
C LEU A 36 -39.49 -33.96 -11.35
N LEU A 37 -38.89 -35.07 -11.78
CA LEU A 37 -37.44 -35.28 -11.73
C LEU A 37 -36.63 -34.17 -12.42
N TRP A 38 -37.13 -33.63 -13.52
CA TRP A 38 -36.48 -32.53 -14.23
C TRP A 38 -36.34 -31.28 -13.34
N VAL A 39 -37.34 -31.00 -12.48
CA VAL A 39 -37.28 -29.90 -11.50
C VAL A 39 -36.23 -30.20 -10.45
N GLY A 40 -36.22 -31.42 -9.89
CA GLY A 40 -35.26 -31.84 -8.88
C GLY A 40 -33.80 -31.75 -9.37
N VAL A 41 -33.54 -32.18 -10.62
CA VAL A 41 -32.23 -32.05 -11.26
C VAL A 41 -31.87 -30.58 -11.46
N THR A 42 -32.78 -29.76 -11.97
CA THR A 42 -32.54 -28.33 -12.22
C THR A 42 -32.22 -27.59 -10.92
N VAL A 43 -32.97 -27.84 -9.84
CA VAL A 43 -32.73 -27.26 -8.52
C VAL A 43 -31.40 -27.73 -7.94
N SER A 44 -31.06 -29.02 -8.10
CA SER A 44 -29.78 -29.57 -7.64
C SER A 44 -28.59 -28.93 -8.33
N VAL A 45 -28.68 -28.74 -9.65
CA VAL A 45 -27.66 -28.01 -10.44
C VAL A 45 -27.56 -26.56 -9.97
N LEU A 46 -28.69 -25.90 -9.70
CA LEU A 46 -28.69 -24.53 -9.18
C LEU A 46 -28.01 -24.45 -7.79
N ILE A 47 -28.28 -25.39 -6.89
CA ILE A 47 -27.65 -25.46 -5.56
C ILE A 47 -26.14 -25.68 -5.71
N ALA A 48 -25.71 -26.59 -6.58
CA ALA A 48 -24.29 -26.83 -6.86
C ALA A 48 -23.61 -25.56 -7.41
N LEU A 49 -24.26 -24.87 -8.36
CA LEU A 49 -23.76 -23.61 -8.91
C LEU A 49 -23.66 -22.53 -7.83
N ILE A 50 -24.69 -22.36 -6.99
CA ILE A 50 -24.68 -21.37 -5.89
C ILE A 50 -23.57 -21.66 -4.88
N ALA A 51 -23.30 -22.94 -4.60
CA ALA A 51 -22.29 -23.35 -3.63
C ALA A 51 -20.85 -23.12 -4.12
N VAL A 52 -20.59 -23.30 -5.41
CA VAL A 52 -19.23 -23.32 -5.97
C VAL A 52 -18.88 -22.04 -6.75
N VAL A 53 -19.83 -21.46 -7.47
CA VAL A 53 -19.58 -20.30 -8.34
C VAL A 53 -19.40 -19.04 -7.50
N THR A 54 -18.30 -18.35 -7.76
CA THR A 54 -18.00 -17.02 -7.25
C THR A 54 -18.11 -16.01 -8.37
N VAL A 55 -18.69 -14.85 -8.06
CA VAL A 55 -18.76 -13.68 -8.93
C VAL A 55 -17.89 -12.59 -8.29
N ARG A 56 -16.83 -12.18 -8.98
CA ARG A 56 -15.81 -11.22 -8.51
C ARG A 56 -15.19 -11.64 -7.16
N GLY A 57 -14.87 -12.93 -7.03
CA GLY A 57 -14.26 -13.52 -5.84
C GLY A 57 -15.20 -13.72 -4.65
N ARG A 58 -16.48 -13.32 -4.75
CA ARG A 58 -17.51 -13.54 -3.72
C ARG A 58 -18.55 -14.56 -4.17
N ARG A 59 -19.00 -15.42 -3.26
CA ARG A 59 -20.17 -16.29 -3.49
C ARG A 59 -21.47 -15.52 -3.39
N LEU A 60 -22.56 -16.09 -3.87
CA LEU A 60 -23.90 -15.51 -3.74
C LEU A 60 -24.31 -15.29 -2.28
N THR A 61 -24.00 -16.23 -1.37
CA THR A 61 -24.18 -16.04 0.08
C THR A 61 -23.38 -14.86 0.62
N GLY A 62 -22.15 -14.70 0.16
CA GLY A 62 -21.30 -13.55 0.47
C GLY A 62 -21.85 -12.22 -0.05
N TRP A 63 -22.51 -12.22 -1.22
CA TRP A 63 -23.19 -11.03 -1.75
C TRP A 63 -24.41 -10.62 -0.91
N VAL A 64 -25.22 -11.59 -0.48
CA VAL A 64 -26.34 -11.35 0.44
C VAL A 64 -25.84 -10.80 1.78
N ALA A 65 -24.80 -11.41 2.36
CA ALA A 65 -24.18 -10.93 3.58
C ALA A 65 -23.62 -9.50 3.43
N ALA A 66 -22.95 -9.21 2.31
CA ALA A 66 -22.45 -7.89 2.00
C ALA A 66 -23.57 -6.85 1.95
N LEU A 67 -24.68 -7.16 1.27
CA LEU A 67 -25.86 -6.29 1.20
C LEU A 67 -26.45 -5.96 2.57
N PHE A 68 -26.69 -6.97 3.41
CA PHE A 68 -27.22 -6.76 4.76
C PHE A 68 -26.25 -6.03 5.68
N SER A 69 -24.95 -6.32 5.56
CA SER A 69 -23.92 -5.63 6.34
C SER A 69 -23.78 -4.16 5.93
N TRP A 70 -23.90 -3.86 4.64
CA TRP A 70 -23.86 -2.51 4.11
C TRP A 70 -25.11 -1.74 4.53
N ARG A 71 -26.32 -2.30 4.32
CA ARG A 71 -27.58 -1.66 4.72
C ARG A 71 -27.57 -1.25 6.19
N ARG A 72 -27.07 -2.11 7.08
CA ARG A 72 -26.95 -1.81 8.52
C ARG A 72 -25.93 -0.72 8.84
N ARG A 73 -24.81 -0.66 8.10
CA ARG A 73 -23.65 0.17 8.47
C ARG A 73 -23.55 1.49 7.70
N HIS A 74 -24.19 1.60 6.53
CA HIS A 74 -23.93 2.69 5.58
C HIS A 74 -24.27 4.11 6.07
N LEU A 75 -25.00 4.23 7.19
CA LEU A 75 -25.37 5.51 7.82
C LEU A 75 -24.50 5.86 9.04
N SER A 76 -23.64 4.96 9.51
CA SER A 76 -22.83 5.17 10.72
C SER A 76 -21.36 5.33 10.35
N THR A 77 -20.66 6.29 10.93
CA THR A 77 -19.20 6.42 10.82
C THR A 77 -18.51 5.28 11.58
N PRO A 78 -17.37 4.74 11.10
CA PRO A 78 -16.58 3.79 11.88
C PRO A 78 -16.15 4.41 13.22
N PRO A 79 -16.17 3.65 14.33
CA PRO A 79 -15.62 4.14 15.58
C PRO A 79 -14.13 4.43 15.41
N ALA A 80 -13.68 5.53 16.02
CA ALA A 80 -12.26 5.86 16.06
C ALA A 80 -11.48 4.78 16.85
N PRO A 81 -10.23 4.49 16.48
CA PRO A 81 -9.34 3.70 17.32
C PRO A 81 -9.19 4.32 18.71
N SER A 82 -8.83 3.52 19.72
CA SER A 82 -8.50 4.07 21.04
C SER A 82 -7.21 4.89 20.97
N GLU A 83 -7.02 5.77 21.95
CA GLU A 83 -5.73 6.43 22.16
C GLU A 83 -4.63 5.36 22.34
N PRO A 84 -3.45 5.58 21.73
CA PRO A 84 -2.34 4.65 21.84
C PRO A 84 -1.74 4.70 23.24
N ALA A 85 -1.46 3.52 23.80
CA ALA A 85 -0.66 3.36 25.00
C ALA A 85 0.70 2.78 24.62
N VAL A 86 1.77 3.27 25.23
CA VAL A 86 3.13 2.77 24.98
C VAL A 86 3.49 1.74 26.04
N GLY A 87 3.71 0.50 25.61
CA GLY A 87 4.26 -0.56 26.46
C GLY A 87 5.77 -0.72 26.24
N SER A 88 6.47 -1.29 27.21
CA SER A 88 7.87 -1.68 27.06
C SER A 88 8.07 -3.15 27.44
N THR A 89 9.03 -3.80 26.79
CA THR A 89 9.61 -5.05 27.34
C THR A 89 10.65 -4.68 28.41
N VAL A 90 11.22 -5.69 29.08
CA VAL A 90 12.27 -5.51 30.12
C VAL A 90 13.58 -4.98 29.53
N MET A 91 13.75 -5.00 28.20
CA MET A 91 14.90 -4.42 27.51
C MET A 91 14.77 -2.89 27.43
N PRO A 92 15.76 -2.10 27.89
CA PRO A 92 15.73 -0.65 27.77
C PRO A 92 15.76 -0.23 26.28
N GLY A 93 14.72 0.46 25.79
CA GLY A 93 14.71 1.08 24.46
C GLY A 93 13.53 0.69 23.54
N ASP A 94 12.88 -0.44 23.79
CA ASP A 94 11.77 -0.94 22.98
C ASP A 94 10.42 -0.46 23.51
N HIS A 95 10.10 0.79 23.18
CA HIS A 95 8.78 1.35 23.35
C HIS A 95 7.91 0.95 22.17
N VAL A 96 6.93 0.08 22.40
CA VAL A 96 5.97 -0.36 21.37
C VAL A 96 4.62 0.26 21.68
N ALA A 97 4.09 1.05 20.75
CA ALA A 97 2.74 1.54 20.83
C ALA A 97 1.74 0.40 20.58
N VAL A 98 0.74 0.33 21.45
CA VAL A 98 -0.42 -0.54 21.30
C VAL A 98 -1.70 0.27 21.37
N ARG A 99 -2.71 -0.13 20.60
CA ARG A 99 -4.05 0.49 20.66
C ARG A 99 -5.14 -0.50 20.32
N TRP A 100 -6.35 -0.25 20.80
CA TRP A 100 -7.52 -0.99 20.35
C TRP A 100 -8.02 -0.44 19.02
N GLN A 101 -8.31 -1.36 18.09
CA GLN A 101 -9.01 -1.05 16.86
C GLN A 101 -10.09 -2.10 16.61
N GLY A 102 -11.34 -1.75 16.90
CA GLY A 102 -12.42 -2.72 16.99
C GLY A 102 -12.11 -3.73 18.10
N ASP A 103 -12.29 -5.01 17.81
CA ASP A 103 -12.16 -6.09 18.80
C ASP A 103 -10.73 -6.60 18.98
N HIS A 104 -9.74 -5.93 18.39
CA HIS A 104 -8.36 -6.39 18.37
C HIS A 104 -7.42 -5.35 18.97
N LEU A 105 -6.40 -5.83 19.67
CA LEU A 105 -5.27 -5.01 20.09
C LEU A 105 -4.24 -4.98 18.95
N MET A 106 -3.83 -3.78 18.55
CA MET A 106 -2.91 -3.53 17.43
C MET A 106 -1.55 -3.10 17.95
N SER A 107 -0.49 -3.47 17.24
CA SER A 107 0.83 -2.82 17.29
C SER A 107 1.36 -2.65 15.87
N ALA A 108 2.35 -1.78 15.67
CA ALA A 108 2.93 -1.55 14.35
C ALA A 108 4.46 -1.67 14.39
N ILE A 109 5.01 -2.13 13.28
CA ILE A 109 6.44 -2.16 12.97
C ILE A 109 6.58 -1.36 11.69
N GLU A 110 7.36 -0.29 11.72
CA GLU A 110 7.74 0.44 10.51
C GLU A 110 8.89 -0.28 9.81
N LEU A 111 8.78 -0.44 8.50
CA LEU A 111 9.87 -0.93 7.68
C LEU A 111 10.60 0.28 7.08
N VAL A 112 11.84 0.47 7.49
CA VAL A 112 12.66 1.59 7.06
C VAL A 112 13.38 1.18 5.78
N PRO A 113 13.14 1.88 4.66
CA PRO A 113 13.79 1.54 3.42
C PRO A 113 15.28 1.86 3.46
N ARG A 114 16.05 1.09 2.71
CA ARG A 114 17.47 1.36 2.53
C ARG A 114 17.63 2.59 1.64
N PRO A 115 18.34 3.64 2.08
CA PRO A 115 18.49 4.86 1.31
C PRO A 115 19.10 4.61 -0.07
N PHE A 116 18.67 5.40 -1.05
CA PHE A 116 19.14 5.35 -2.43
C PHE A 116 19.01 3.98 -3.10
N THR A 117 18.01 3.15 -2.77
CA THR A 117 17.76 1.91 -3.55
C THR A 117 17.15 2.27 -4.91
N PRO A 118 17.81 1.99 -6.05
CA PRO A 118 17.22 2.29 -7.35
C PRO A 118 16.03 1.38 -7.62
N THR A 119 15.05 1.91 -8.34
CA THR A 119 13.96 1.12 -8.93
C THR A 119 14.05 1.21 -10.44
N VAL A 120 14.24 0.08 -11.12
CA VAL A 120 14.27 -0.01 -12.58
C VAL A 120 12.96 -0.61 -13.06
N VAL A 121 12.31 0.03 -14.04
CA VAL A 121 11.06 -0.51 -14.59
C VAL A 121 11.34 -1.22 -15.91
N VAL A 122 11.15 -2.54 -15.92
CA VAL A 122 11.38 -3.41 -17.08
C VAL A 122 10.05 -4.01 -17.50
N ASN A 123 9.65 -3.78 -18.75
CA ASN A 123 8.38 -4.31 -19.31
C ASN A 123 7.13 -4.01 -18.46
N GLY A 124 7.11 -2.86 -17.77
CA GLY A 124 6.00 -2.44 -16.93
C GLY A 124 6.01 -2.99 -15.49
N GLN A 125 7.07 -3.71 -15.11
CA GLN A 125 7.28 -4.23 -13.75
C GLN A 125 8.42 -3.49 -13.06
N SER A 126 8.28 -3.24 -11.76
CA SER A 126 9.30 -2.57 -10.96
C SER A 126 10.26 -3.59 -10.32
N PHE A 127 11.55 -3.36 -10.52
CA PHE A 127 12.62 -4.14 -9.90
C PHE A 127 13.41 -3.24 -8.95
N THR A 128 13.49 -3.64 -7.69
CA THR A 128 14.26 -2.96 -6.65
C THR A 128 14.80 -4.00 -5.67
N ASP A 129 15.95 -3.72 -5.07
CA ASP A 129 16.62 -4.68 -4.18
C ASP A 129 16.00 -4.71 -2.77
N ASP A 130 15.23 -3.69 -2.40
CA ASP A 130 14.70 -3.51 -1.04
C ASP A 130 13.22 -3.93 -0.96
N VAL A 131 13.02 -5.24 -0.81
CA VAL A 131 11.72 -5.91 -0.83
C VAL A 131 11.47 -6.75 0.41
N LEU A 132 10.21 -6.83 0.81
CA LEU A 132 9.70 -7.72 1.84
C LEU A 132 8.98 -8.90 1.20
N ASP A 133 9.51 -10.12 1.35
CA ASP A 133 8.77 -11.34 1.00
C ASP A 133 7.71 -11.65 2.06
N THR A 134 6.45 -11.64 1.64
CA THR A 134 5.31 -11.93 2.53
C THR A 134 5.20 -13.40 2.91
N ALA A 135 5.82 -14.34 2.20
CA ALA A 135 5.90 -15.74 2.62
C ALA A 135 6.87 -15.89 3.80
N MET A 136 8.00 -15.18 3.77
CA MET A 136 8.91 -15.11 4.91
C MET A 136 8.23 -14.51 6.16
N VAL A 137 7.40 -13.47 6.00
CA VAL A 137 6.60 -12.92 7.12
C VAL A 137 5.66 -13.98 7.72
N GLU A 138 4.97 -14.77 6.88
CA GLU A 138 4.12 -15.87 7.38
C GLU A 138 4.93 -16.88 8.19
N ASN A 139 6.10 -17.29 7.69
CA ASN A 139 6.98 -18.24 8.37
C ASN A 139 7.44 -17.71 9.73
N LEU A 140 7.81 -16.42 9.81
CA LEU A 140 8.22 -15.79 11.07
C LEU A 140 7.06 -15.74 12.08
N ILE A 141 5.84 -15.40 11.64
CA ILE A 141 4.66 -15.39 12.50
C ILE A 141 4.33 -16.80 12.97
N ALA A 142 4.34 -17.78 12.07
CA ALA A 142 4.08 -19.17 12.39
C ALA A 142 5.07 -19.72 13.43
N ALA A 143 6.34 -19.32 13.34
CA ALA A 143 7.39 -19.76 14.26
C ALA A 143 7.33 -19.08 15.64
N HIS A 144 6.96 -17.80 15.70
CA HIS A 144 7.16 -16.99 16.90
C HIS A 144 5.89 -16.50 17.59
N CYS A 145 4.80 -16.32 16.85
CA CYS A 145 3.53 -15.79 17.34
C CYS A 145 2.34 -16.28 16.49
N PRO A 146 2.07 -17.60 16.46
CA PRO A 146 1.11 -18.19 15.53
C PRO A 146 -0.36 -17.77 15.78
N GLU A 147 -0.67 -17.25 16.97
CA GLU A 147 -2.01 -16.74 17.30
C GLU A 147 -2.27 -15.30 16.84
N LEU A 148 -1.28 -14.63 16.23
CA LEU A 148 -1.42 -13.26 15.71
C LEU A 148 -1.71 -13.25 14.21
N GLU A 149 -2.45 -12.23 13.77
CA GLU A 149 -2.52 -11.87 12.35
C GLU A 149 -1.55 -10.71 12.08
N ALA A 150 -1.01 -10.64 10.86
CA ALA A 150 -0.24 -9.48 10.42
C ALA A 150 -0.83 -8.87 9.15
N ASP A 151 -1.01 -7.56 9.16
CA ASP A 151 -1.32 -6.78 7.97
C ASP A 151 -0.04 -6.08 7.49
N VAL A 152 0.49 -6.46 6.32
CA VAL A 152 1.52 -5.66 5.64
C VAL A 152 0.81 -4.53 4.91
N VAL A 153 1.05 -3.30 5.34
CA VAL A 153 0.37 -2.10 4.87
C VAL A 153 1.37 -1.17 4.21
N ALA A 154 1.20 -0.88 2.92
CA ALA A 154 1.98 0.16 2.23
C ALA A 154 1.05 1.28 1.76
N ALA A 155 1.42 2.52 2.04
CA ALA A 155 0.63 3.69 1.70
C ALA A 155 1.49 4.80 1.12
N GLY A 156 0.93 5.54 0.16
CA GLY A 156 1.71 6.53 -0.57
C GLY A 156 1.00 7.09 -1.78
N TYR A 157 1.77 7.73 -2.66
CA TYR A 157 1.26 8.35 -3.87
C TYR A 157 2.31 8.30 -4.98
N ARG A 158 1.84 8.22 -6.23
CA ARG A 158 2.73 8.21 -7.40
C ARG A 158 3.19 9.59 -7.81
N VAL A 159 2.32 10.56 -7.60
CA VAL A 159 2.53 11.98 -7.87
C VAL A 159 1.99 12.75 -6.68
N GLY A 160 2.69 13.81 -6.29
CA GLY A 160 2.43 14.54 -5.07
C GLY A 160 1.37 15.63 -5.23
N LYS A 161 0.67 15.92 -4.13
CA LYS A 161 -0.40 16.93 -4.06
C LYS A 161 0.10 18.37 -3.91
N THR A 162 1.41 18.58 -3.67
CA THR A 162 1.99 19.90 -3.43
C THR A 162 2.21 20.70 -4.73
N ALA A 163 2.33 20.02 -5.86
CA ALA A 163 2.52 20.63 -7.17
C ALA A 163 1.20 21.08 -7.82
N PRO A 164 1.24 22.09 -8.72
CA PRO A 164 0.08 22.46 -9.53
C PRO A 164 -0.45 21.27 -10.35
N ALA A 165 -1.77 21.19 -10.52
CA ALA A 165 -2.40 20.10 -11.25
C ALA A 165 -1.87 19.92 -12.69
N SER A 166 -1.49 21.02 -13.35
CA SER A 166 -0.88 20.99 -14.69
C SER A 166 0.49 20.32 -14.69
N LEU A 167 1.29 20.52 -13.65
CA LEU A 167 2.60 19.88 -13.48
C LEU A 167 2.45 18.40 -13.13
N VAL A 168 1.51 18.08 -12.23
CA VAL A 168 1.18 16.69 -11.88
C VAL A 168 0.75 15.91 -13.11
N ALA A 169 -0.20 16.44 -13.90
CA ALA A 169 -0.68 15.79 -15.11
C ALA A 169 0.43 15.59 -16.15
N LEU A 170 1.36 16.54 -16.26
CA LEU A 170 2.52 16.43 -17.14
C LEU A 170 3.47 15.31 -16.69
N TYR A 171 3.78 15.25 -15.40
CA TYR A 171 4.67 14.23 -14.87
C TYR A 171 4.02 12.84 -14.93
N GLU A 172 2.71 12.72 -14.73
CA GLU A 172 1.96 11.48 -14.97
C GLU A 172 2.06 10.99 -16.43
N GLN A 173 2.17 11.90 -17.40
CA GLN A 173 2.39 11.53 -18.80
C GLN A 173 3.82 10.99 -19.02
N VAL A 174 4.81 11.60 -18.37
CA VAL A 174 6.22 11.16 -18.44
C VAL A 174 6.42 9.80 -17.77
N VAL A 175 5.89 9.61 -16.56
CA VAL A 175 5.99 8.34 -15.80
C VAL A 175 5.05 7.27 -16.37
N GLY A 176 3.98 7.66 -17.04
CA GLY A 176 3.05 6.71 -17.64
C GLY A 176 2.42 5.76 -16.60
N PRO A 177 2.13 4.50 -16.94
CA PRO A 177 1.55 3.52 -16.02
C PRO A 177 2.59 2.75 -15.21
N TYR A 178 3.83 3.25 -15.05
CA TYR A 178 4.86 2.51 -14.32
C TYR A 178 4.55 2.38 -12.81
N PRO A 179 4.77 1.21 -12.19
CA PRO A 179 4.56 0.98 -10.76
C PRO A 179 5.66 1.60 -9.88
N ALA A 180 6.00 2.85 -10.15
CA ALA A 180 7.03 3.62 -9.47
C ALA A 180 6.36 4.74 -8.65
N PRO A 181 5.99 4.50 -7.37
CA PRO A 181 5.46 5.56 -6.53
C PRO A 181 6.55 6.55 -6.11
N ALA A 182 6.25 7.84 -6.20
CA ALA A 182 7.11 8.91 -5.72
C ALA A 182 7.36 8.84 -4.22
N ASN A 183 6.32 8.54 -3.45
CA ASN A 183 6.41 8.35 -2.00
C ASN A 183 5.64 7.09 -1.60
N ARG A 184 6.25 6.22 -0.80
CA ARG A 184 5.66 5.02 -0.23
C ARG A 184 6.33 4.71 1.12
N ARG A 185 5.50 4.51 2.14
CA ARG A 185 5.93 3.95 3.43
C ARG A 185 5.21 2.64 3.69
N THR A 186 5.88 1.74 4.39
CA THR A 186 5.39 0.39 4.64
C THR A 186 5.50 0.04 6.12
N TRP A 187 4.45 -0.61 6.64
CA TRP A 187 4.37 -1.10 8.00
C TRP A 187 3.91 -2.55 8.02
N ILE A 188 4.27 -3.27 9.08
CA ILE A 188 3.62 -4.51 9.49
C ILE A 188 2.81 -4.23 10.74
N VAL A 189 1.49 -4.38 10.65
CA VAL A 189 0.57 -4.19 11.77
C VAL A 189 0.18 -5.54 12.34
N LEU A 190 0.59 -5.82 13.58
CA LEU A 190 0.20 -7.05 14.28
C LEU A 190 -1.13 -6.86 14.97
N ARG A 191 -2.01 -7.85 14.81
CA ARG A 191 -3.37 -7.88 15.34
C ARG A 191 -3.50 -9.03 16.33
N ALA A 192 -3.86 -8.72 17.56
CA ALA A 192 -4.15 -9.70 18.59
C ALA A 192 -5.67 -9.75 18.85
N ASP A 193 -6.28 -10.89 18.54
CA ASP A 193 -7.63 -11.21 18.99
C ASP A 193 -7.56 -11.74 20.43
N PRO A 194 -8.25 -11.13 21.40
CA PRO A 194 -8.24 -11.56 22.81
C PRO A 194 -8.62 -13.03 23.03
N GLU A 195 -9.50 -13.60 22.19
CA GLU A 195 -9.94 -14.98 22.32
C GLU A 195 -8.86 -15.96 21.85
N LEU A 196 -8.28 -15.71 20.68
CA LEU A 196 -7.23 -16.56 20.09
C LEU A 196 -5.93 -16.48 20.89
N THR A 197 -5.59 -15.30 21.38
CA THR A 197 -4.33 -15.03 22.10
C THR A 197 -4.42 -15.24 23.61
N ARG A 198 -5.56 -15.70 24.12
CA ARG A 198 -5.81 -15.89 25.56
C ARG A 198 -4.73 -16.74 26.25
N LYS A 199 -4.37 -17.88 25.68
CA LYS A 199 -3.38 -18.81 26.26
C LYS A 199 -1.98 -18.17 26.40
N PRO A 200 -1.36 -17.61 25.35
CA PRO A 200 -0.06 -16.96 25.47
C PRO A 200 -0.09 -15.67 26.31
N ALA A 201 -1.23 -14.94 26.32
CA ALA A 201 -1.41 -13.75 27.15
C ALA A 201 -1.41 -14.08 28.66
N GLN A 202 -2.16 -15.11 29.06
CA GLN A 202 -2.27 -15.54 30.47
C GLN A 202 -0.96 -15.99 31.09
N ARG A 203 0.02 -16.44 30.28
CA ARG A 203 1.37 -16.79 30.76
C ARG A 203 2.19 -15.58 31.18
N ARG A 204 1.77 -14.37 30.82
CA ARG A 204 2.53 -13.12 31.03
C ARG A 204 1.90 -12.20 32.07
N ASP A 205 0.57 -12.11 32.07
CA ASP A 205 -0.22 -11.43 33.10
C ASP A 205 -1.70 -11.80 32.96
N SER A 206 -2.52 -11.33 33.89
CA SER A 206 -3.97 -11.42 33.84
C SER A 206 -4.59 -10.34 32.93
N GLY A 207 -5.73 -10.68 32.33
CA GLY A 207 -6.55 -9.75 31.57
C GLY A 207 -5.83 -9.05 30.41
N VAL A 208 -6.17 -7.77 30.21
CA VAL A 208 -5.64 -6.93 29.10
C VAL A 208 -4.14 -6.69 29.21
N ALA A 209 -3.59 -6.64 30.44
CA ALA A 209 -2.15 -6.46 30.65
C ALA A 209 -1.35 -7.63 30.05
N GLY A 210 -1.85 -8.86 30.20
CA GLY A 210 -1.22 -10.06 29.63
C GLY A 210 -1.23 -10.04 28.11
N LEU A 211 -2.35 -9.60 27.51
CA LEU A 211 -2.50 -9.42 26.07
C LEU A 211 -1.53 -8.38 25.53
N ALA A 212 -1.46 -7.21 26.17
CA ALA A 212 -0.54 -6.15 25.78
C ALA A 212 0.92 -6.60 25.87
N ARG A 213 1.32 -7.26 26.97
CA ARG A 213 2.66 -7.83 27.10
C ARG A 213 2.97 -8.90 26.05
N TYR A 214 1.99 -9.73 25.69
CA TYR A 214 2.17 -10.71 24.62
C TYR A 214 2.41 -10.03 23.28
N LEU A 215 1.57 -9.04 22.94
CA LEU A 215 1.68 -8.32 21.68
C LEU A 215 3.01 -7.58 21.60
N VAL A 216 3.34 -6.73 22.59
CA VAL A 216 4.60 -5.97 22.65
C VAL A 216 5.83 -6.89 22.50
N ALA A 217 5.88 -8.01 23.23
CA ALA A 217 6.99 -8.95 23.13
C ALA A 217 7.06 -9.68 21.77
N SER A 218 5.92 -9.88 21.10
CA SER A 218 5.86 -10.49 19.77
C SER A 218 6.27 -9.49 18.70
N THR A 219 5.89 -8.22 18.85
CA THR A 219 6.27 -7.12 17.96
C THR A 219 7.78 -6.92 17.96
N THR A 220 8.40 -6.81 19.14
CA THR A 220 9.86 -6.72 19.27
C THR A 220 10.54 -7.92 18.63
N ARG A 221 10.11 -9.14 18.97
CA ARG A 221 10.72 -10.36 18.41
C ARG A 221 10.60 -10.42 16.89
N LEU A 222 9.45 -10.06 16.32
CA LEU A 222 9.27 -10.06 14.87
C LEU A 222 10.16 -9.01 14.20
N ALA A 223 10.28 -7.81 14.78
CA ALA A 223 11.19 -6.78 14.29
C ALA A 223 12.65 -7.26 14.31
N ASP A 224 13.09 -7.90 15.40
CA ASP A 224 14.45 -8.47 15.51
C ASP A 224 14.70 -9.55 14.45
N GLN A 225 13.72 -10.42 14.20
CA GLN A 225 13.86 -11.47 13.18
C GLN A 225 13.87 -10.90 11.76
N LEU A 226 13.08 -9.86 11.49
CA LEU A 226 13.13 -9.14 10.21
C LEU A 226 14.49 -8.48 10.00
N ALA A 227 15.02 -7.81 11.05
CA ALA A 227 16.36 -7.22 11.05
C ALA A 227 17.46 -8.28 10.83
N GLY A 228 17.34 -9.44 11.47
CA GLY A 228 18.22 -10.59 11.26
C GLY A 228 18.20 -11.14 9.82
N ASN A 229 17.10 -10.93 9.08
CA ASN A 229 16.97 -11.25 7.66
C ASN A 229 17.30 -10.06 6.73
N GLY A 230 17.90 -8.99 7.28
CA GLY A 230 18.36 -7.83 6.51
C GLY A 230 17.31 -6.75 6.23
N ILE A 231 16.13 -6.82 6.84
CA ILE A 231 15.07 -5.80 6.70
C ILE A 231 15.13 -4.87 7.93
N ASP A 232 15.39 -3.59 7.73
CA ASP A 232 15.36 -2.62 8.84
C ASP A 232 13.91 -2.43 9.31
N ALA A 233 13.59 -3.06 10.44
CA ALA A 233 12.26 -3.12 11.01
C ALA A 233 12.30 -2.51 12.41
N ARG A 234 11.51 -1.44 12.60
CA ARG A 234 11.52 -0.66 13.85
C ARG A 234 10.14 -0.68 14.49
N PRO A 235 9.99 -1.22 15.71
CA PRO A 235 8.72 -1.13 16.42
C PRO A 235 8.27 0.33 16.56
N SER A 236 7.03 0.61 16.20
CA SER A 236 6.50 1.97 16.21
C SER A 236 6.21 2.44 17.63
N ARG A 237 6.66 3.65 17.96
CA ARG A 237 6.42 4.31 19.26
C ARG A 237 5.10 5.09 19.32
N SER A 238 4.49 5.35 18.16
CA SER A 238 3.19 5.99 17.99
C SER A 238 2.53 5.45 16.71
N PHE A 239 1.21 5.65 16.57
CA PHE A 239 0.48 5.39 15.34
C PHE A 239 0.35 6.63 14.44
N ASP A 240 0.86 7.81 14.83
CA ASP A 240 0.64 9.07 14.10
C ASP A 240 1.09 9.01 12.63
N ASP A 241 2.27 8.45 12.38
CA ASP A 241 2.82 8.31 11.03
C ASP A 241 2.02 7.32 10.19
N PHE A 242 1.61 6.19 10.80
CA PHE A 242 0.76 5.20 10.17
C PHE A 242 -0.63 5.76 9.85
N ASP A 243 -1.23 6.50 10.79
CA ASP A 243 -2.55 7.10 10.63
C ASP A 243 -2.54 8.19 9.58
N ARG A 244 -1.52 9.07 9.58
CA ARG A 244 -1.34 10.10 8.55
C ARG A 244 -1.16 9.48 7.17
N ALA A 245 -0.36 8.41 7.07
CA ALA A 245 -0.12 7.75 5.80
C ALA A 245 -1.32 6.94 5.29
N THR A 246 -2.21 6.48 6.18
CA THR A 246 -3.39 5.69 5.81
C THR A 246 -4.70 6.47 5.93
N GLU A 247 -4.62 7.79 6.08
CA GLU A 247 -5.78 8.65 6.29
C GLU A 247 -6.72 8.63 5.08
N VAL A 248 -7.99 8.36 5.34
CA VAL A 248 -9.06 8.41 4.34
C VAL A 248 -10.18 9.30 4.86
N SER A 249 -10.54 10.32 4.07
CA SER A 249 -11.70 11.14 4.37
C SER A 249 -12.97 10.29 4.27
N PHE A 250 -13.67 10.13 5.41
CA PHE A 250 -14.87 9.30 5.51
C PHE A 250 -16.06 10.16 5.92
N GLU A 251 -16.99 10.40 4.99
CA GLU A 251 -18.31 10.96 5.31
C GLU A 251 -19.39 9.88 5.23
N ARG A 252 -19.39 9.10 4.15
CA ARG A 252 -20.39 8.06 3.92
C ARG A 252 -19.86 6.92 3.08
N GLU A 253 -20.34 5.72 3.38
CA GLU A 253 -20.12 4.53 2.56
C GLU A 253 -21.24 4.36 1.53
N THR A 254 -20.88 4.35 0.25
CA THR A 254 -21.76 3.91 -0.85
C THR A 254 -21.51 2.44 -1.17
N TRP A 255 -22.27 1.88 -2.11
CA TRP A 255 -22.08 0.49 -2.52
C TRP A 255 -20.70 0.22 -3.12
N SER A 256 -20.10 1.19 -3.82
CA SER A 256 -18.85 0.99 -4.57
C SER A 256 -17.66 1.84 -4.11
N ALA A 257 -17.90 2.81 -3.23
CA ALA A 257 -16.87 3.73 -2.75
C ALA A 257 -17.23 4.35 -1.41
N ILE A 258 -16.23 4.87 -0.71
CA ILE A 258 -16.36 5.80 0.41
C ILE A 258 -16.29 7.21 -0.17
N LYS A 259 -17.30 8.03 0.15
CA LYS A 259 -17.30 9.46 -0.14
C LYS A 259 -16.69 10.20 1.05
N GLY A 260 -15.64 10.95 0.79
CA GLY A 260 -15.06 11.93 1.69
C GLY A 260 -15.50 13.36 1.33
N ARG A 261 -14.91 14.34 2.01
CA ARG A 261 -15.25 15.78 1.83
C ARG A 261 -15.06 16.27 0.39
N SER A 262 -13.94 15.87 -0.23
CA SER A 262 -13.53 16.30 -1.58
C SER A 262 -12.87 15.17 -2.37
N THR A 263 -12.93 13.95 -1.86
CA THR A 263 -12.28 12.77 -2.45
C THR A 263 -13.20 11.57 -2.38
N PHE A 264 -12.96 10.61 -3.26
CA PHE A 264 -13.62 9.31 -3.27
C PHE A 264 -12.56 8.24 -3.08
N THR A 265 -12.79 7.31 -2.16
CA THR A 265 -11.91 6.17 -1.95
C THR A 265 -12.66 4.89 -2.29
N ALA A 266 -12.16 4.11 -3.25
CA ALA A 266 -12.72 2.82 -3.57
C ALA A 266 -11.75 1.70 -3.22
N ALA A 267 -12.28 0.66 -2.59
CA ALA A 267 -11.57 -0.55 -2.23
C ALA A 267 -11.78 -1.64 -3.29
N TYR A 268 -10.68 -2.31 -3.61
CA TYR A 268 -10.58 -3.31 -4.65
C TYR A 268 -9.81 -4.54 -4.15
N SER A 269 -10.07 -5.66 -4.81
CA SER A 269 -9.14 -6.78 -4.87
C SER A 269 -8.51 -6.78 -6.27
N ALA A 270 -7.20 -6.93 -6.34
CA ALA A 270 -6.44 -6.88 -7.58
C ALA A 270 -5.40 -7.99 -7.58
N PRO A 271 -5.70 -9.18 -8.14
CA PRO A 271 -4.69 -10.21 -8.31
C PRO A 271 -3.64 -9.70 -9.31
N GLY A 272 -2.37 -9.72 -8.93
CA GLY A 272 -1.30 -9.16 -9.77
C GLY A 272 -0.15 -8.52 -9.00
N GLY A 273 -0.29 -8.34 -7.69
CA GLY A 273 0.78 -7.85 -6.84
C GLY A 273 1.09 -6.36 -7.00
N PRO A 274 2.20 -5.89 -6.40
CA PRO A 274 2.50 -4.47 -6.29
C PRO A 274 2.60 -3.75 -7.64
N ASP A 275 3.06 -4.42 -8.71
CA ASP A 275 3.12 -3.81 -10.04
C ASP A 275 1.74 -3.40 -10.58
N VAL A 276 0.71 -4.19 -10.31
CA VAL A 276 -0.67 -3.85 -10.70
C VAL A 276 -1.24 -2.79 -9.76
N TRP A 277 -0.94 -2.87 -8.47
CA TRP A 277 -1.49 -1.96 -7.47
C TRP A 277 -0.97 -0.54 -7.66
N TRP A 278 0.35 -0.39 -7.87
CA TRP A 278 1.04 0.89 -7.98
C TRP A 278 1.10 1.43 -9.42
N SER A 279 0.61 0.70 -10.43
CA SER A 279 0.44 1.23 -11.79
C SER A 279 -0.92 1.92 -11.99
N ALA A 280 -1.89 1.67 -11.10
CA ALA A 280 -3.17 2.37 -11.13
C ALA A 280 -2.99 3.88 -10.88
N ARG A 281 -3.80 4.70 -11.53
CA ARG A 281 -3.82 6.15 -11.29
C ARG A 281 -4.70 6.46 -10.09
N ALA A 282 -4.11 7.09 -9.09
CA ALA A 282 -4.79 7.53 -7.88
C ALA A 282 -3.98 8.65 -7.20
N ASP A 283 -4.68 9.57 -6.55
CA ASP A 283 -4.08 10.64 -5.75
C ASP A 283 -3.45 10.11 -4.45
N HIS A 284 -3.93 8.94 -4.00
CA HIS A 284 -3.37 8.21 -2.88
C HIS A 284 -3.72 6.73 -3.01
N THR A 285 -2.76 5.86 -2.69
CA THR A 285 -2.89 4.41 -2.77
C THR A 285 -2.52 3.80 -1.43
N ILE A 286 -3.40 2.95 -0.90
CA ILE A 286 -3.15 2.14 0.29
C ILE A 286 -3.31 0.68 -0.12
N THR A 287 -2.30 -0.13 0.13
CA THR A 287 -2.33 -1.58 -0.07
C THR A 287 -2.24 -2.24 1.29
N ARG A 288 -3.06 -3.28 1.51
CA ARG A 288 -3.00 -4.10 2.72
C ARG A 288 -3.01 -5.56 2.34
N MET A 289 -2.12 -6.32 2.93
CA MET A 289 -2.05 -7.76 2.77
C MET A 289 -2.10 -8.41 4.13
N ARG A 290 -3.22 -9.08 4.42
CA ARG A 290 -3.40 -9.85 5.64
C ARG A 290 -2.79 -11.23 5.48
N ILE A 291 -1.93 -11.56 6.41
CA ILE A 291 -1.22 -12.82 6.52
C ILE A 291 -1.66 -13.49 7.82
N ARG A 292 -2.01 -14.77 7.71
CA ARG A 292 -2.27 -15.64 8.86
C ARG A 292 -1.58 -16.98 8.61
N PRO A 293 -0.91 -17.56 9.61
CA PRO A 293 -0.26 -18.86 9.45
C PRO A 293 -1.21 -19.94 8.90
N GLY A 294 -0.80 -20.60 7.81
CA GLY A 294 -1.50 -21.73 7.20
C GLY A 294 -2.77 -21.35 6.43
N ILE A 295 -3.03 -20.06 6.21
CA ILE A 295 -4.21 -19.58 5.46
C ILE A 295 -3.73 -18.64 4.35
N ALA A 296 -4.22 -18.90 3.13
CA ALA A 296 -3.91 -18.04 1.99
C ALA A 296 -4.17 -16.56 2.31
N PRO A 297 -3.22 -15.66 1.99
CA PRO A 297 -3.32 -14.26 2.38
C PRO A 297 -4.49 -13.59 1.68
N THR A 298 -4.91 -12.42 2.19
CA THR A 298 -5.96 -11.63 1.54
C THR A 298 -5.48 -10.21 1.31
N THR A 299 -5.78 -9.66 0.14
CA THR A 299 -5.33 -8.32 -0.25
C THR A 299 -6.50 -7.34 -0.40
N THR A 300 -6.28 -6.10 0.02
CA THR A 300 -7.11 -4.95 -0.31
C THR A 300 -6.25 -3.84 -0.87
N VAL A 301 -6.74 -3.21 -1.94
CA VAL A 301 -6.13 -2.01 -2.52
C VAL A 301 -7.17 -0.91 -2.48
N LEU A 302 -6.86 0.17 -1.79
CA LEU A 302 -7.68 1.37 -1.73
C LEU A 302 -7.05 2.44 -2.61
N LEU A 303 -7.84 2.95 -3.54
CA LEU A 303 -7.46 4.03 -4.44
C LEU A 303 -8.32 5.24 -4.13
N THR A 304 -7.68 6.34 -3.79
CA THR A 304 -8.32 7.62 -3.54
C THR A 304 -8.16 8.52 -4.76
N THR A 305 -9.27 9.08 -5.23
CA THR A 305 -9.33 9.97 -6.40
C THR A 305 -10.17 11.21 -6.11
N LEU A 306 -9.86 12.34 -6.74
CA LEU A 306 -10.70 13.54 -6.70
C LEU A 306 -12.06 13.34 -7.37
N ALA A 307 -12.10 12.56 -8.46
CA ALA A 307 -13.32 12.21 -9.18
C ALA A 307 -13.89 10.86 -8.74
N ASN A 308 -15.12 10.56 -9.16
CA ASN A 308 -15.75 9.27 -8.89
C ASN A 308 -14.90 8.13 -9.51
N PRO A 309 -14.47 7.13 -8.71
CA PRO A 309 -13.46 6.17 -9.15
C PRO A 309 -13.99 5.24 -10.24
N ALA A 310 -13.26 5.18 -11.35
CA ALA A 310 -13.41 4.11 -12.34
C ALA A 310 -12.62 2.88 -11.90
N THR A 311 -13.14 1.68 -12.16
CA THR A 311 -12.42 0.43 -11.83
C THR A 311 -11.24 0.24 -12.81
N PRO A 312 -9.98 0.24 -12.34
CA PRO A 312 -8.84 0.02 -13.22
C PRO A 312 -8.81 -1.39 -13.80
N ARG A 313 -8.05 -1.60 -14.87
CA ARG A 313 -7.88 -2.93 -15.48
C ARG A 313 -7.17 -3.86 -14.48
N GLY A 314 -7.70 -5.08 -14.32
CA GLY A 314 -7.18 -6.06 -13.35
C GLY A 314 -7.74 -5.93 -11.94
N PHE A 315 -8.58 -4.91 -11.67
CA PHE A 315 -9.17 -4.67 -10.36
C PHE A 315 -10.62 -5.17 -10.33
N SER A 316 -11.04 -5.66 -9.17
CA SER A 316 -12.43 -6.01 -8.85
C SER A 316 -12.87 -5.23 -7.62
N CYS A 317 -13.84 -4.33 -7.79
CA CYS A 317 -14.35 -3.51 -6.68
C CYS A 317 -15.01 -4.38 -5.60
N LEU A 318 -14.71 -4.07 -4.33
CA LEU A 318 -15.23 -4.76 -3.15
C LEU A 318 -16.59 -4.18 -2.73
N PHE A 319 -17.59 -4.34 -3.59
CA PHE A 319 -18.92 -3.78 -3.40
C PHE A 319 -19.54 -4.10 -2.02
N GLY A 320 -20.13 -3.12 -1.35
CA GLY A 320 -20.78 -3.27 -0.03
C GLY A 320 -19.85 -3.61 1.14
N GLY A 321 -18.52 -3.61 0.90
CA GLY A 321 -17.52 -3.91 1.93
C GLY A 321 -16.39 -2.89 1.98
N GLN A 322 -16.66 -1.64 1.58
CA GLN A 322 -15.64 -0.60 1.46
C GLN A 322 -15.04 -0.27 2.82
N ARG A 323 -15.87 -0.17 3.85
CA ARG A 323 -15.41 0.05 5.24
C ARG A 323 -14.62 -1.13 5.78
N ALA A 324 -15.07 -2.35 5.53
CA ALA A 324 -14.35 -3.55 5.99
C ALA A 324 -12.95 -3.61 5.35
N ALA A 325 -12.85 -3.20 4.08
CA ALA A 325 -11.58 -3.16 3.37
C ALA A 325 -10.60 -2.12 3.91
N LEU A 326 -11.06 -1.00 4.51
CA LEU A 326 -10.18 -0.07 5.26
C LEU A 326 -9.43 -0.78 6.39
N GLN A 327 -10.08 -1.78 7.00
CA GLN A 327 -9.49 -2.59 8.07
C GLN A 327 -8.77 -3.84 7.53
N GLY A 328 -8.50 -3.93 6.22
CA GLY A 328 -7.84 -5.08 5.60
C GLY A 328 -8.73 -6.32 5.46
N ILE A 329 -10.03 -6.22 5.75
CA ILE A 329 -10.94 -7.37 5.66
C ILE A 329 -11.38 -7.53 4.21
N SER A 330 -10.86 -8.56 3.55
CA SER A 330 -11.24 -8.95 2.19
C SER A 330 -11.84 -10.35 2.15
N PRO A 331 -12.91 -10.57 1.37
CA PRO A 331 -13.45 -11.92 1.15
C PRO A 331 -12.65 -12.71 0.10
N VAL A 332 -11.73 -12.06 -0.60
CA VAL A 332 -10.96 -12.66 -1.71
C VAL A 332 -9.58 -13.06 -1.21
N SER A 333 -9.24 -14.33 -1.37
CA SER A 333 -7.90 -14.85 -1.13
C SER A 333 -6.98 -14.50 -2.27
N ASP A 334 -5.70 -14.34 -1.96
CA ASP A 334 -4.61 -14.02 -2.86
C ASP A 334 -3.43 -14.95 -2.58
N LYS A 335 -2.29 -14.69 -3.22
CA LYS A 335 -1.01 -15.37 -2.99
C LYS A 335 0.02 -14.43 -2.36
N HIS A 336 1.14 -14.99 -1.93
CA HIS A 336 2.30 -14.22 -1.46
C HIS A 336 2.96 -13.43 -2.60
N TYR A 337 3.48 -12.26 -2.26
CA TYR A 337 4.25 -11.36 -3.12
C TYR A 337 5.49 -10.84 -2.41
N GLU A 338 6.47 -10.41 -3.20
CA GLU A 338 7.54 -9.53 -2.76
C GLU A 338 7.05 -8.09 -2.85
N LEU A 339 7.10 -7.37 -1.74
CA LEU A 339 6.58 -6.01 -1.62
C LEU A 339 7.74 -5.03 -1.43
N PRO A 340 7.96 -4.10 -2.37
CA PRO A 340 8.93 -3.03 -2.18
C PRO A 340 8.66 -2.22 -0.91
N ILE A 341 9.70 -2.01 -0.09
CA ILE A 341 9.57 -1.36 1.23
C ILE A 341 9.39 0.15 1.09
N GLY A 342 10.32 0.80 0.39
CA GLY A 342 10.37 2.26 0.24
C GLY A 342 9.80 2.79 -1.06
N SER A 343 9.93 4.09 -1.27
CA SER A 343 9.56 4.78 -2.51
C SER A 343 10.40 4.32 -3.70
N ALA A 344 9.83 4.37 -4.91
CA ALA A 344 10.66 4.36 -6.11
C ALA A 344 11.36 5.72 -6.31
N GLY A 345 10.68 6.79 -5.89
CA GLY A 345 11.18 8.16 -5.94
C GLY A 345 10.96 8.84 -7.29
N ILE A 346 11.93 9.63 -7.73
CA ILE A 346 11.84 10.41 -8.97
C ILE A 346 12.56 9.72 -10.13
N LEU A 347 12.07 9.94 -11.36
CA LEU A 347 12.76 9.49 -12.57
C LEU A 347 14.07 10.25 -12.72
N ILE A 348 15.21 9.56 -12.69
CA ILE A 348 16.54 10.17 -12.83
C ILE A 348 17.15 9.93 -14.22
N GLY A 349 16.75 8.88 -14.93
CA GLY A 349 17.28 8.54 -16.24
C GLY A 349 16.79 7.17 -16.71
N GLU A 350 17.52 6.57 -17.64
CA GLU A 350 17.32 5.20 -18.13
C GLU A 350 18.63 4.39 -18.10
N THR A 351 18.52 3.07 -18.13
CA THR A 351 19.67 2.18 -18.34
C THR A 351 20.17 2.23 -19.79
N ALA A 352 21.29 1.56 -20.08
CA ALA A 352 21.78 1.42 -21.46
C ALA A 352 20.74 0.79 -22.41
N ASP A 353 19.92 -0.13 -21.88
CA ASP A 353 18.84 -0.81 -22.59
C ASP A 353 17.52 0.00 -22.63
N ARG A 354 17.56 1.27 -22.22
CA ARG A 354 16.42 2.20 -22.20
C ARG A 354 15.29 1.83 -21.23
N TYR A 355 15.65 1.21 -20.10
CA TYR A 355 14.70 1.01 -19.00
C TYR A 355 14.76 2.19 -18.04
N PRO A 356 13.63 2.85 -17.72
CA PRO A 356 13.63 4.00 -16.81
C PRO A 356 14.07 3.60 -15.40
N VAL A 357 14.86 4.48 -14.80
CA VAL A 357 15.49 4.33 -13.48
C VAL A 357 14.98 5.44 -12.58
N TYR A 358 14.46 5.02 -11.42
CA TYR A 358 13.95 5.89 -10.36
C TYR A 358 14.86 5.84 -9.14
N MET A 359 14.94 6.95 -8.41
CA MET A 359 15.70 7.07 -7.18
C MET A 359 14.92 7.80 -6.08
N PRO A 360 14.79 7.21 -4.87
CA PRO A 360 14.24 7.88 -3.70
C PRO A 360 15.24 8.90 -3.12
N PHE A 361 14.68 10.02 -2.66
CA PHE A 361 15.38 11.11 -1.94
C PHE A 361 14.63 11.50 -0.66
N ASP A 362 13.57 10.77 -0.32
CA ASP A 362 12.65 11.03 0.77
C ASP A 362 13.00 10.32 2.08
N ASP A 363 14.12 9.57 2.11
CA ASP A 363 14.53 8.74 3.24
C ASP A 363 15.62 9.39 4.14
N VAL A 364 16.55 10.14 3.55
CA VAL A 364 17.71 10.72 4.27
C VAL A 364 18.07 12.11 3.74
N ASP A 365 18.61 12.94 4.62
CA ASP A 365 19.10 14.27 4.26
C ASP A 365 20.36 14.19 3.40
N VAL A 366 20.37 14.96 2.30
CA VAL A 366 21.45 14.92 1.30
C VAL A 366 21.70 16.28 0.70
N SER A 367 22.95 16.52 0.29
CA SER A 367 23.28 17.60 -0.64
C SER A 367 23.47 17.03 -2.03
N ILE A 368 22.78 17.61 -3.03
CA ILE A 368 22.90 17.18 -4.42
C ILE A 368 23.65 18.22 -5.25
N ASN A 369 24.61 17.74 -6.04
CA ASN A 369 25.32 18.53 -7.02
C ASN A 369 24.79 18.20 -8.42
N LEU A 370 24.12 19.16 -9.05
CA LEU A 370 23.51 19.06 -10.37
C LEU A 370 24.48 19.65 -11.40
N GLY A 371 24.75 18.91 -12.48
CA GLY A 371 25.85 19.22 -13.41
C GLY A 371 25.61 20.41 -14.34
N ASP A 372 24.35 20.68 -14.70
CA ASP A 372 23.96 21.75 -15.60
C ASP A 372 22.57 22.32 -15.24
N ALA A 373 22.22 23.46 -15.85
CA ALA A 373 20.92 24.11 -15.65
C ALA A 373 19.75 23.20 -16.05
N ARG A 374 19.94 22.34 -17.06
CA ARG A 374 18.93 21.39 -17.54
C ARG A 374 18.58 20.35 -16.47
N LEU A 375 19.57 19.68 -15.92
CA LEU A 375 19.41 18.72 -14.82
C LEU A 375 18.78 19.39 -13.62
N PHE A 376 19.18 20.64 -13.33
CA PHE A 376 18.56 21.41 -12.26
C PHE A 376 17.06 21.58 -12.48
N THR A 377 16.64 22.05 -13.65
CA THR A 377 15.22 22.18 -13.99
C THR A 377 14.49 20.84 -13.85
N GLN A 378 15.00 19.79 -14.49
CA GLN A 378 14.35 18.47 -14.47
C GLN A 378 14.22 17.91 -13.05
N PHE A 379 15.30 17.97 -12.28
CA PHE A 379 15.33 17.48 -10.92
C PHE A 379 14.30 18.22 -10.04
N VAL A 380 14.26 19.55 -10.10
CA VAL A 380 13.31 20.35 -9.31
C VAL A 380 11.87 20.12 -9.75
N VAL A 381 11.59 20.11 -11.06
CA VAL A 381 10.25 19.88 -11.63
C VAL A 381 9.72 18.51 -11.24
N ARG A 382 10.53 17.45 -11.42
CA ARG A 382 10.16 16.08 -11.05
C ARG A 382 9.99 15.92 -9.54
N SER A 383 10.83 16.56 -8.74
CA SER A 383 10.72 16.53 -7.27
C SER A 383 9.45 17.22 -6.78
N ALA A 384 9.10 18.37 -7.35
CA ALA A 384 7.84 19.06 -7.06
C ALA A 384 6.64 18.16 -7.42
N ALA A 385 6.65 17.59 -8.63
CA ALA A 385 5.61 16.67 -9.08
C ALA A 385 5.55 15.37 -8.25
N ALA A 386 6.65 14.99 -7.61
CA ALA A 386 6.76 13.88 -6.67
C ALA A 386 6.43 14.26 -5.22
N GLY A 387 5.97 15.49 -4.95
CA GLY A 387 5.48 15.90 -3.65
C GLY A 387 6.44 16.69 -2.78
N ALA A 388 7.67 16.95 -3.23
CA ALA A 388 8.60 17.79 -2.47
C ALA A 388 8.11 19.25 -2.40
N VAL A 389 8.30 19.89 -1.25
CA VAL A 389 8.15 21.33 -1.11
C VAL A 389 9.43 22.00 -1.58
N VAL A 390 9.36 22.66 -2.73
CA VAL A 390 10.51 23.34 -3.33
C VAL A 390 10.74 24.69 -2.65
N THR A 391 11.97 24.96 -2.23
CA THR A 391 12.43 26.29 -1.80
C THR A 391 13.65 26.69 -2.62
N LEU A 392 13.59 27.81 -3.33
CA LEU A 392 14.68 28.31 -4.17
C LEU A 392 15.17 29.69 -3.73
N GLY A 393 16.36 30.07 -4.20
CA GLY A 393 16.90 31.40 -3.99
C GLY A 393 16.10 32.50 -4.73
N PRO A 394 16.19 33.77 -4.30
CA PRO A 394 15.44 34.89 -4.89
C PRO A 394 15.61 35.07 -6.40
N GLN A 395 16.74 34.65 -6.95
CA GLN A 395 17.04 34.71 -8.38
C GLN A 395 16.16 33.78 -9.23
N PHE A 396 15.56 32.74 -8.64
CA PHE A 396 14.68 31.79 -9.33
C PHE A 396 13.19 32.07 -9.10
N ARG A 397 12.81 33.32 -8.81
CA ARG A 397 11.44 33.68 -8.41
C ARG A 397 10.39 33.22 -9.42
N GLU A 398 10.62 33.46 -10.70
CA GLU A 398 9.67 33.09 -11.75
C GLU A 398 9.55 31.57 -11.89
N PHE A 399 10.69 30.88 -11.96
CA PHE A 399 10.74 29.41 -11.99
C PHE A 399 10.08 28.76 -10.78
N ALA A 400 10.30 29.31 -9.57
CA ALA A 400 9.63 28.85 -8.35
C ALA A 400 8.10 28.97 -8.48
N GLY A 401 7.58 30.05 -9.06
CA GLY A 401 6.15 30.22 -9.32
C GLY A 401 5.56 29.08 -10.16
N PHE A 402 6.27 28.63 -11.19
CA PHE A 402 5.80 27.54 -12.07
C PHE A 402 5.69 26.17 -11.40
N VAL A 403 6.45 25.93 -10.33
CA VAL A 403 6.45 24.66 -9.58
C VAL A 403 5.76 24.77 -8.22
N ASN A 404 5.07 25.88 -7.94
CA ASN A 404 4.52 26.20 -6.61
C ASN A 404 5.58 26.18 -5.49
N GLY A 405 6.79 26.63 -5.83
CA GLY A 405 7.93 26.73 -4.93
C GLY A 405 7.92 28.02 -4.10
N ARG A 406 8.61 27.97 -2.96
CA ARG A 406 8.82 29.10 -2.05
C ARG A 406 10.17 29.75 -2.33
N ILE A 407 10.31 31.01 -1.90
CA ILE A 407 11.60 31.71 -1.93
C ILE A 407 12.20 31.72 -0.52
N GLY A 408 13.46 31.33 -0.43
CA GLY A 408 14.21 31.27 0.81
C GLY A 408 15.71 31.52 0.58
N GLN A 409 16.44 31.73 1.66
CA GLN A 409 17.90 31.91 1.59
C GLN A 409 18.63 30.59 1.24
N GLU A 410 18.05 29.46 1.63
CA GLU A 410 18.61 28.13 1.41
C GLU A 410 17.80 27.38 0.36
N ALA A 411 18.44 27.07 -0.77
CA ALA A 411 17.81 26.30 -1.85
C ALA A 411 17.74 24.81 -1.48
N LYS A 412 16.53 24.27 -1.32
CA LYS A 412 16.28 22.91 -0.87
C LYS A 412 14.92 22.37 -1.31
N LEU A 413 14.81 21.05 -1.27
CA LEU A 413 13.59 20.28 -1.48
C LEU A 413 13.27 19.58 -0.16
N SER A 414 12.13 19.91 0.45
CA SER A 414 11.68 19.25 1.67
C SER A 414 10.69 18.14 1.33
N TRP A 415 11.09 16.90 1.64
CA TRP A 415 10.25 15.71 1.61
C TRP A 415 9.58 15.53 2.97
N PRO A 416 8.62 14.60 3.12
CA PRO A 416 7.97 14.36 4.42
C PRO A 416 8.94 14.03 5.55
N ASN A 417 10.01 13.27 5.27
CA ASN A 417 10.95 12.76 6.28
C ASN A 417 12.43 13.13 6.02
N ALA A 418 12.71 13.87 4.95
CA ALA A 418 14.08 14.18 4.52
C ALA A 418 14.16 15.52 3.79
N THR A 419 15.36 16.05 3.66
CA THR A 419 15.66 17.28 2.94
C THR A 419 16.79 17.07 1.94
N THR A 420 16.53 17.42 0.68
CA THR A 420 17.56 17.49 -0.36
C THR A 420 18.01 18.93 -0.56
N TYR A 421 19.22 19.25 -0.12
CA TYR A 421 19.86 20.55 -0.31
C TYR A 421 20.40 20.67 -1.73
N LEU A 422 20.07 21.76 -2.42
CA LEU A 422 20.52 22.02 -3.80
C LEU A 422 21.92 22.69 -3.85
N SER A 423 22.50 22.92 -2.67
CA SER A 423 23.85 23.47 -2.45
C SER A 423 24.62 22.56 -1.50
N PRO A 424 25.97 22.62 -1.47
CA PRO A 424 26.76 21.90 -0.47
C PRO A 424 26.29 22.25 0.94
N HIS A 425 26.00 21.22 1.75
CA HIS A 425 25.57 21.37 3.13
C HIS A 425 26.43 20.47 4.03
N PRO A 426 27.01 20.99 5.12
CA PRO A 426 27.88 20.20 5.99
C PRO A 426 27.08 19.14 6.77
N GLY A 427 27.69 17.98 7.00
CA GLY A 427 27.11 16.93 7.85
C GLY A 427 26.09 16.00 7.17
N VAL A 428 25.79 16.19 5.88
CA VAL A 428 24.89 15.33 5.11
C VAL A 428 25.61 14.60 3.97
N GLY A 429 25.03 13.49 3.51
CA GLY A 429 25.57 12.74 2.38
C GLY A 429 25.61 13.58 1.10
N ARG A 430 26.58 13.32 0.22
CA ARG A 430 26.68 14.01 -1.08
C ARG A 430 26.20 13.10 -2.20
N VAL A 431 25.35 13.64 -3.06
CA VAL A 431 24.91 13.02 -4.31
C VAL A 431 25.42 13.87 -5.47
N ILE A 432 25.91 13.23 -6.53
CA ILE A 432 26.29 13.92 -7.77
C ILE A 432 25.45 13.34 -8.89
N LEU A 433 24.64 14.18 -9.53
CA LEU A 433 23.87 13.80 -10.69
C LEU A 433 24.45 14.45 -11.95
N ARG A 434 24.79 13.62 -12.93
CA ARG A 434 25.28 14.00 -14.25
C ARG A 434 24.44 13.33 -15.33
N HIS A 435 24.66 13.72 -16.58
CA HIS A 435 23.88 13.20 -17.71
C HIS A 435 24.10 11.69 -17.98
N ASN A 436 25.20 11.12 -17.49
CA ASN A 436 25.63 9.74 -17.73
C ASN A 436 25.78 8.88 -16.46
N PHE A 437 25.70 9.47 -15.27
CA PHE A 437 25.78 8.71 -14.02
C PHE A 437 25.13 9.45 -12.85
N ILE A 438 24.78 8.69 -11.82
CA ILE A 438 24.50 9.20 -10.48
C ILE A 438 25.47 8.57 -9.48
N ASP A 439 26.10 9.40 -8.66
CA ASP A 439 26.93 9.01 -7.52
C ASP A 439 26.15 9.28 -6.24
N THR A 440 26.05 8.27 -5.38
CA THR A 440 25.33 8.32 -4.10
C THR A 440 26.22 7.72 -3.01
N PRO A 441 25.98 8.06 -1.73
CA PRO A 441 26.73 7.46 -0.62
C PRO A 441 26.71 5.93 -0.60
N ARG A 442 25.62 5.32 -1.10
CA ARG A 442 25.48 3.87 -1.19
C ARG A 442 26.09 3.29 -2.46
N HIS A 443 25.90 3.97 -3.58
CA HIS A 443 26.34 3.52 -4.90
C HIS A 443 27.34 4.52 -5.46
N ARG A 444 28.62 4.15 -5.53
CA ARG A 444 29.70 5.03 -6.01
C ARG A 444 29.38 5.65 -7.36
N GLN A 445 29.09 4.85 -8.38
CA GLN A 445 28.66 5.38 -9.69
C GLN A 445 27.70 4.39 -10.34
N LEU A 446 26.44 4.79 -10.47
CA LEU A 446 25.43 4.08 -11.25
C LEU A 446 25.34 4.73 -12.63
N PRO A 447 25.64 4.01 -13.73
CA PRO A 447 25.51 4.55 -15.07
C PRO A 447 24.02 4.74 -15.39
N ILE A 448 23.69 5.93 -15.89
CA ILE A 448 22.35 6.26 -16.37
C ILE A 448 22.48 6.99 -17.70
N ARG A 449 21.40 7.09 -18.45
CA ARG A 449 21.26 8.00 -19.57
C ARG A 449 20.12 8.96 -19.27
N LEU A 450 20.38 10.25 -19.44
CA LEU A 450 19.36 11.26 -19.21
C LEU A 450 18.18 11.11 -20.19
N ILE A 451 16.96 11.11 -19.65
CA ILE A 451 15.71 11.17 -20.43
C ILE A 451 15.30 12.62 -20.60
N ASN A 452 14.97 13.00 -21.84
CA ASN A 452 14.49 14.34 -22.21
C ASN A 452 13.06 14.28 -22.78
N PRO A 453 12.03 14.33 -21.93
CA PRO A 453 10.67 14.49 -22.38
C PRO A 453 10.49 15.88 -22.99
N ARG A 454 9.79 15.98 -24.13
CA ARG A 454 9.48 17.27 -24.78
C ARG A 454 8.62 18.15 -23.87
N GLU A 455 7.81 17.49 -23.06
CA GLU A 455 6.92 18.03 -22.05
C GLU A 455 7.66 18.94 -21.04
N GLU A 456 8.88 18.57 -20.65
CA GLU A 456 9.67 19.30 -19.65
C GLU A 456 10.40 20.52 -20.24
N SER A 457 10.52 20.63 -21.57
CA SER A 457 11.29 21.68 -22.24
C SER A 457 10.75 23.09 -21.96
N ARG A 458 9.44 23.26 -21.70
CA ARG A 458 8.86 24.58 -21.37
C ARG A 458 9.44 25.19 -20.09
N TYR A 459 9.84 24.35 -19.13
CA TYR A 459 10.37 24.79 -17.84
C TYR A 459 11.84 25.20 -17.94
N GLN A 460 12.55 24.73 -18.96
CA GLN A 460 13.94 25.12 -19.22
C GLN A 460 13.99 26.57 -19.73
N MET A 461 13.06 26.95 -20.61
CA MET A 461 12.96 28.33 -21.13
C MET A 461 12.70 29.36 -20.01
N ALA A 462 12.00 28.97 -18.93
CA ALA A 462 11.72 29.84 -17.79
C ALA A 462 12.92 30.06 -16.85
N LEU A 463 14.04 29.37 -17.08
CA LEU A 463 15.28 29.52 -16.31
C LEU A 463 16.33 30.34 -17.08
N GLU A 464 16.13 30.53 -18.39
CA GLU A 464 16.98 31.33 -19.28
C GLU A 464 16.53 32.80 -19.39
N GLN A 465 15.34 33.12 -18.86
CA GLN A 465 14.80 34.48 -18.70
C GLN A 465 15.12 34.99 -17.30
#